data_AF-M4ISN2-F1
#
_entry.id   AF-M4ISN2-F1
#
_cell.length_a   1.000
_cell.length_b   1.000
_cell.length_c   1.000
_cell.angle_alpha   90.00
_cell.angle_beta   90.00
_cell.angle_gamma   90.00
#
_symmetry.space_group_name_H-M   'P 1'
#
loop_
_entity.id
_entity.type
_entity.pdbx_description
1 polymer ?
#
loop_
_entity_poly.entity_id
_entity_poly.type
_entity_poly.pdbx_seq_one_letter_code
_entity_poly.pdbx_strand_id
1 'polypeptide(L)'
;FEYSTDSCMEKILERYERYSYAERQLTETGQESQGSWTMEYAKLKARLEVLQKNHSNFMGENLDSLSMKELQNLEHQLESALKHVRSKKNQLMQESISELQKKDKALQEENNLLVKKVKEKEKEIAKQPQLEEQDHGQTSSSTSFPSLNMGGAYQGGGNGGEVEEETPCQRQTNTIMPPWMLRHING
;
A
#
# COMPACT_ATOMS: atom_id res chain seq x y z
N PHE A 1 -19.21 -53.61 -65.50
CA PHE A 1 -18.52 -52.32 -65.39
C PHE A 1 -19.62 -51.27 -65.32
N GLU A 2 -20.22 -51.07 -64.15
CA GLU A 2 -21.35 -50.14 -63.95
C GLU A 2 -20.95 -48.96 -63.05
N TYR A 3 -19.68 -48.55 -63.13
CA TYR A 3 -19.15 -47.49 -62.25
C TYR A 3 -19.36 -46.08 -62.79
N SER A 4 -20.12 -45.90 -63.88
CA SER A 4 -20.31 -44.61 -64.52
C SER A 4 -21.68 -44.47 -65.18
N THR A 5 -22.74 -44.72 -64.42
CA THR A 5 -24.06 -44.17 -64.78
C THR A 5 -23.99 -42.65 -64.58
N ASP A 6 -24.62 -41.88 -65.46
CA ASP A 6 -24.67 -40.41 -65.42
C ASP A 6 -25.02 -39.87 -64.00
N SER A 7 -25.97 -40.52 -63.33
CA SER A 7 -26.36 -40.25 -61.93
C SER A 7 -25.23 -40.43 -60.90
N CYS A 8 -24.27 -41.34 -61.11
CA CYS A 8 -23.12 -41.52 -60.22
C CYS A 8 -22.14 -40.35 -60.37
N MET A 9 -21.89 -39.91 -61.61
CA MET A 9 -21.04 -38.75 -61.89
C MET A 9 -21.64 -37.47 -61.33
N GLU A 10 -22.95 -37.26 -61.53
CA GLU A 10 -23.69 -36.12 -60.98
C GLU A 10 -23.59 -36.08 -59.45
N LYS A 11 -23.79 -37.21 -58.76
CA LYS A 11 -23.63 -37.31 -57.29
C LYS A 11 -22.20 -37.08 -56.80
N ILE A 12 -21.18 -37.37 -57.61
CA ILE A 12 -19.78 -37.09 -57.27
C ILE A 12 -19.50 -35.59 -57.41
N LEU A 13 -19.96 -34.98 -58.51
CA LEU A 13 -19.83 -33.55 -58.75
C LEU A 13 -20.60 -32.73 -57.70
N GLU A 14 -21.84 -33.11 -57.39
CA GLU A 14 -22.66 -32.46 -56.37
C GLU A 14 -21.98 -32.52 -54.98
N ARG A 15 -21.41 -33.68 -54.61
CA ARG A 15 -20.64 -33.79 -53.38
C ARG A 15 -19.43 -32.87 -53.39
N TYR A 16 -18.68 -32.84 -54.49
CA TYR A 16 -17.52 -31.98 -54.61
C TYR A 16 -17.87 -30.49 -54.50
N GLU A 17 -18.95 -30.07 -55.17
CA GLU A 17 -19.45 -28.70 -55.10
C GLU A 17 -19.85 -28.32 -53.67
N ARG A 18 -20.58 -29.20 -52.96
CA ARG A 18 -20.92 -28.98 -51.54
C ARG A 18 -19.68 -28.84 -50.64
N TYR A 19 -18.67 -29.70 -50.81
CA TYR A 19 -17.44 -29.64 -50.01
C TYR A 19 -16.61 -28.39 -50.34
N SER A 20 -16.45 -28.05 -51.61
CA SER A 20 -15.74 -26.86 -52.06
C SER A 20 -16.40 -25.57 -51.55
N TYR A 21 -17.74 -25.52 -51.58
CA TYR A 21 -18.50 -24.41 -51.02
C TYR A 21 -18.33 -24.32 -49.49
N ALA A 22 -18.45 -25.44 -48.77
CA ALA A 22 -18.28 -25.46 -47.32
C ALA A 22 -16.87 -25.04 -46.88
N GLU A 23 -15.82 -25.45 -47.62
CA GLU A 23 -14.43 -25.06 -47.38
C GLU A 23 -14.21 -23.55 -47.62
N ARG A 24 -14.82 -23.00 -48.66
CA ARG A 24 -14.81 -21.54 -48.92
C ARG A 24 -15.47 -20.75 -47.79
N GLN A 25 -16.64 -21.19 -47.32
CA GLN A 25 -17.34 -20.53 -46.21
C GLN A 25 -16.52 -20.54 -44.90
N LEU A 26 -15.83 -21.65 -44.61
CA LEU A 26 -14.96 -21.76 -43.43
C LEU A 26 -13.73 -20.84 -43.50
N THR A 27 -13.11 -20.76 -44.68
CA THR A 27 -11.96 -19.87 -44.92
C THR A 27 -12.38 -18.40 -44.85
N GLU A 28 -13.54 -18.05 -45.43
CA GLU A 28 -14.09 -16.70 -45.38
C GLU A 28 -14.43 -16.27 -43.93
N THR A 29 -15.06 -17.15 -43.13
CA THR A 29 -15.32 -16.91 -41.70
C THR A 29 -14.02 -16.75 -40.89
N GLY A 30 -12.99 -17.55 -41.20
CA GLY A 30 -11.66 -17.43 -40.59
C GLY A 30 -10.94 -16.12 -40.95
N GLN A 31 -11.08 -15.67 -42.20
CA GLN A 31 -10.54 -14.40 -42.68
C GLN A 31 -11.29 -13.20 -42.08
N GLU A 32 -12.60 -13.28 -41.91
CA GLU A 32 -13.39 -12.26 -41.19
C GLU A 32 -12.94 -12.13 -39.73
N SER A 33 -12.68 -13.26 -39.05
CA SER A 33 -12.13 -13.27 -37.69
C SER A 33 -10.73 -12.64 -37.63
N GLN A 34 -9.84 -12.99 -38.55
CA GLN A 34 -8.48 -12.40 -38.63
C GLN A 34 -8.53 -10.89 -38.99
N GLY A 35 -9.42 -10.50 -39.90
CA GLY A 35 -9.67 -9.10 -40.25
C GLY A 35 -10.22 -8.30 -39.07
N SER A 36 -11.09 -8.91 -38.27
CA SER A 36 -11.63 -8.36 -37.03
C SER A 36 -10.51 -8.09 -36.01
N TRP A 37 -9.62 -9.05 -35.75
CA TRP A 37 -8.46 -8.84 -34.85
C TRP A 37 -7.51 -7.76 -35.35
N THR A 38 -7.25 -7.70 -36.65
CA THR A 38 -6.37 -6.70 -37.26
C THR A 38 -6.96 -5.30 -37.09
N MET A 39 -8.26 -5.15 -37.33
CA MET A 39 -8.98 -3.89 -37.15
C MET A 39 -9.01 -3.45 -35.67
N GLU A 40 -9.35 -4.37 -34.75
CA GLU A 40 -9.38 -4.07 -33.32
C GLU A 40 -8.00 -3.70 -32.77
N TYR A 41 -6.94 -4.37 -33.23
CA TYR A 41 -5.56 -3.99 -32.91
C TYR A 41 -5.23 -2.59 -33.41
N ALA A 42 -5.55 -2.27 -34.67
CA ALA A 42 -5.30 -0.94 -35.24
C ALA A 42 -6.04 0.16 -34.46
N LYS A 43 -7.29 -0.10 -34.06
CA LYS A 43 -8.10 0.80 -33.23
C LYS A 43 -7.51 0.99 -31.84
N LEU A 44 -7.04 -0.09 -31.20
CA LEU A 44 -6.39 -0.01 -29.90
C LEU A 44 -5.08 0.77 -29.97
N LYS A 45 -4.27 0.51 -31.01
CA LYS A 45 -3.02 1.23 -31.26
C LYS A 45 -3.25 2.73 -31.46
N ALA A 46 -4.24 3.10 -32.26
CA ALA A 46 -4.61 4.51 -32.45
C ALA A 46 -5.02 5.19 -31.13
N ARG A 47 -5.79 4.49 -30.27
CA ARG A 47 -6.14 5.00 -28.93
C ARG A 47 -4.92 5.19 -28.04
N LEU A 48 -3.98 4.24 -28.06
CA LEU A 48 -2.73 4.32 -27.30
C LEU A 48 -1.91 5.54 -27.73
N GLU A 49 -1.75 5.75 -29.03
CA GLU A 49 -0.98 6.87 -29.59
C GLU A 49 -1.60 8.22 -29.19
N VAL A 50 -2.93 8.35 -29.26
CA VAL A 50 -3.64 9.55 -28.78
C VAL A 50 -3.42 9.76 -27.29
N LEU A 51 -3.51 8.71 -26.48
CA LEU A 51 -3.32 8.81 -25.04
C LEU A 51 -1.89 9.23 -24.68
N GLN A 52 -0.89 8.65 -25.35
CA GLN A 52 0.52 8.98 -25.16
C GLN A 52 0.79 10.43 -25.58
N LYS A 53 0.26 10.87 -26.72
CA LYS A 53 0.35 12.26 -27.16
C LYS A 53 -0.26 13.21 -26.13
N ASN A 54 -1.46 12.90 -25.64
CA ASN A 54 -2.11 13.71 -24.61
C ASN A 54 -1.28 13.77 -23.33
N HIS A 55 -0.68 12.65 -22.90
CA HIS A 55 0.18 12.64 -21.73
C HIS A 55 1.40 13.56 -21.90
N SER A 56 2.13 13.45 -23.01
CA SER A 56 3.23 14.36 -23.34
C SER A 56 2.79 15.82 -23.34
N ASN A 57 1.63 16.14 -23.93
CA ASN A 57 1.08 17.49 -23.90
C ASN A 57 0.82 17.98 -22.47
N PHE A 58 0.22 17.16 -21.60
CA PHE A 58 0.02 17.51 -20.18
C PHE A 58 1.34 17.69 -19.42
N MET A 59 2.41 17.02 -19.85
CA MET A 59 3.78 17.20 -19.33
C MET A 59 4.49 18.42 -19.92
N GLY A 60 3.85 19.15 -20.84
CA GLY A 60 4.42 20.34 -21.48
C GLY A 60 5.32 20.03 -22.68
N GLU A 61 5.27 18.82 -23.22
CA GLU A 61 6.05 18.37 -24.37
C GLU A 61 5.23 18.45 -25.67
N ASN A 62 5.90 18.55 -26.83
CA ASN A 62 5.29 18.49 -28.17
C ASN A 62 4.13 19.49 -28.43
N LEU A 63 4.17 20.63 -27.75
CA LEU A 63 3.11 21.65 -27.80
C LEU A 63 3.05 22.41 -29.14
N ASP A 64 4.14 22.42 -29.91
CA ASP A 64 4.23 23.10 -31.21
C ASP A 64 3.20 22.59 -32.22
N SER A 65 2.70 21.36 -32.02
CA SER A 65 1.68 20.73 -32.87
C SER A 65 0.25 21.15 -32.53
N LEU A 66 0.04 21.89 -31.44
CA LEU A 66 -1.28 22.33 -30.97
C LEU A 66 -1.62 23.72 -31.49
N SER A 67 -2.89 23.90 -31.85
CA SER A 67 -3.44 25.23 -32.12
C SER A 67 -3.60 26.05 -30.84
N MET A 68 -3.69 27.38 -30.98
CA MET A 68 -3.92 28.28 -29.84
C MET A 68 -5.14 27.88 -28.99
N LYS A 69 -6.24 27.45 -29.64
CA LYS A 69 -7.46 27.03 -28.96
C LYS A 69 -7.25 25.73 -28.16
N GLU A 70 -6.49 24.78 -28.70
CA GLU A 70 -6.18 23.53 -28.02
C GLU A 70 -5.26 23.77 -26.82
N LEU A 71 -4.30 24.69 -26.96
CA LEU A 71 -3.39 25.08 -25.88
C LEU A 71 -4.15 25.75 -24.72
N GLN A 72 -5.06 26.68 -25.03
CA GLN A 72 -5.93 27.29 -24.01
C GLN A 72 -6.81 26.25 -23.29
N ASN A 73 -7.35 25.28 -24.04
CA ASN A 73 -8.13 24.19 -23.44
C ASN A 73 -7.27 23.26 -22.57
N LEU A 74 -6.01 23.02 -22.94
CA LEU A 74 -5.05 22.25 -22.15
C LEU A 74 -4.72 22.98 -20.84
N GLU A 75 -4.44 24.28 -20.91
CA GLU A 75 -4.18 25.13 -19.76
C GLU A 75 -5.37 25.13 -18.78
N HIS A 76 -6.58 25.32 -19.29
CA HIS A 76 -7.79 25.31 -18.46
C HIS A 76 -8.01 23.97 -17.75
N GLN A 77 -7.76 22.85 -18.43
CA GLN A 77 -7.84 21.52 -17.83
C GLN A 77 -6.82 21.34 -16.70
N LEU A 78 -5.57 21.75 -16.92
CA LEU A 78 -4.51 21.68 -15.92
C LEU A 78 -4.82 22.57 -14.71
N GLU A 79 -5.29 23.79 -14.93
CA GLU A 79 -5.66 24.71 -13.86
C GLU A 79 -6.80 24.14 -12.99
N SER A 80 -7.85 23.62 -13.64
CA SER A 80 -8.99 23.01 -12.96
C SER A 80 -8.58 21.77 -12.15
N ALA A 81 -7.78 20.88 -12.74
CA ALA A 81 -7.26 19.69 -12.06
C ALA A 81 -6.39 20.07 -10.86
N LEU A 82 -5.50 21.05 -11.02
CA LEU A 82 -4.63 21.55 -9.96
C LEU A 82 -5.43 22.17 -8.81
N LYS A 83 -6.46 22.97 -9.13
CA LYS A 83 -7.39 23.52 -8.15
C LYS A 83 -8.08 22.40 -7.37
N HIS A 84 -8.55 21.35 -8.05
CA HIS A 84 -9.20 20.21 -7.41
C HIS A 84 -8.24 19.48 -6.45
N VAL A 85 -7.02 19.16 -6.90
CA VAL A 85 -5.99 18.50 -6.08
C VAL A 85 -5.66 19.33 -4.83
N ARG A 86 -5.42 20.64 -5.00
CA ARG A 86 -5.14 21.55 -3.88
C ARG A 86 -6.31 21.61 -2.90
N SER A 87 -7.53 21.73 -3.41
CA SER A 87 -8.74 21.73 -2.58
C SER A 87 -8.86 20.45 -1.76
N LYS A 88 -8.66 19.29 -2.38
CA LYS A 88 -8.74 18.00 -1.69
C LYS A 88 -7.64 17.84 -0.63
N LYS A 89 -6.41 18.25 -0.95
CA LYS A 89 -5.30 18.26 0.01
C LYS A 89 -5.60 19.15 1.22
N ASN A 90 -6.11 20.36 0.97
CA ASN A 90 -6.47 21.29 2.04
C ASN A 90 -7.60 20.72 2.90
N GLN A 91 -8.63 20.13 2.29
CA GLN A 91 -9.71 19.49 3.03
C GLN A 91 -9.18 18.40 3.98
N LEU A 92 -8.39 17.46 3.47
CA LEU A 92 -7.83 16.37 4.27
C LEU A 92 -6.93 16.89 5.41
N MET A 93 -6.15 17.94 5.15
CA MET A 93 -5.32 18.58 6.17
C MET A 93 -6.18 19.20 7.27
N GLN A 94 -7.26 19.89 6.92
CA GLN A 94 -8.18 20.50 7.91
C GLN A 94 -8.92 19.44 8.73
N GLU A 95 -9.31 18.32 8.11
CA GLU A 95 -9.89 17.16 8.80
C GLU A 95 -8.89 16.61 9.85
N SER A 96 -7.63 16.40 9.45
CA SER A 96 -6.58 15.93 10.37
C SER A 96 -6.30 16.89 11.52
N ILE A 97 -6.20 18.20 11.24
CA ILE A 97 -6.04 19.24 12.27
C ILE A 97 -7.21 19.19 13.27
N SER A 98 -8.44 19.09 12.76
CA SER A 98 -9.65 19.05 13.59
C SER A 98 -9.68 17.81 14.49
N GLU A 99 -9.27 16.66 13.98
CA GLU A 99 -9.16 15.43 14.76
C GLU A 99 -8.11 15.54 15.87
N LEU A 100 -6.94 16.09 15.56
CA LEU A 100 -5.88 16.30 16.55
C LEU A 100 -6.30 17.28 17.63
N GLN A 101 -6.95 18.39 17.27
CA GLN A 101 -7.48 19.37 18.23
C GLN A 101 -8.54 18.76 19.16
N LYS A 102 -9.38 17.84 18.67
CA LYS A 102 -10.34 17.11 19.52
C LYS A 102 -9.62 16.21 20.53
N LYS A 103 -8.59 15.49 20.09
CA LYS A 103 -7.77 14.63 20.97
C LYS A 103 -7.03 15.43 22.03
N ASP A 104 -6.43 16.55 21.63
CA ASP A 104 -5.74 17.47 22.53
C ASP A 104 -6.66 17.97 23.65
N LYS A 105 -7.87 18.44 23.28
CA LYS A 105 -8.88 18.87 24.25
C LYS A 105 -9.29 17.74 25.22
N ALA A 106 -9.57 16.55 24.70
CA ALA A 106 -9.94 15.41 25.53
C ALA A 106 -8.83 15.04 26.54
N LEU A 107 -7.58 14.99 26.09
CA LEU A 107 -6.43 14.73 26.96
C LEU A 107 -6.22 15.84 27.99
N GLN A 108 -6.43 17.10 27.61
CA GLN A 108 -6.35 18.23 28.53
C GLN A 108 -7.43 18.14 29.62
N GLU A 109 -8.65 17.74 29.26
CA GLU A 109 -9.74 17.52 30.22
C GLU A 109 -9.43 16.37 31.19
N GLU A 110 -8.91 15.24 30.69
CA GLU A 110 -8.48 14.11 31.53
C GLU A 110 -7.33 14.50 32.47
N ASN A 111 -6.32 15.21 31.96
CA ASN A 111 -5.19 15.67 32.76
C ASN A 111 -5.66 16.61 33.88
N ASN A 112 -6.54 17.57 33.55
CA ASN A 112 -7.15 18.46 34.54
C ASN A 112 -7.91 17.69 35.64
N LEU A 113 -8.61 16.62 35.29
CA LEU A 113 -9.30 15.76 36.26
C LEU A 113 -8.30 15.03 37.17
N LEU A 114 -7.24 14.47 36.61
CA LEU A 114 -6.19 13.79 37.37
C LEU A 114 -5.47 14.74 38.33
N VAL A 115 -5.10 15.94 37.88
CA VAL A 115 -4.49 16.98 38.73
C VAL A 115 -5.41 17.34 39.89
N LYS A 116 -6.71 17.45 39.67
CA LYS A 116 -7.68 17.68 40.76
C LYS A 116 -7.71 16.52 41.76
N LYS A 117 -7.75 15.27 41.28
CA LYS A 117 -7.73 14.07 42.14
C LYS A 117 -6.45 13.96 42.96
N VAL A 118 -5.30 14.27 42.37
CA VAL A 118 -4.01 14.28 43.09
C VAL A 118 -4.03 15.33 44.20
N LYS A 119 -4.46 16.56 43.90
CA LYS A 119 -4.58 17.63 44.92
C LYS A 119 -5.54 17.29 46.04
N GLU A 120 -6.59 16.51 45.77
CA GLU A 120 -7.53 16.03 46.79
C GLU A 120 -6.88 14.99 47.70
N LYS A 121 -6.24 13.97 47.11
CA LYS A 121 -5.48 12.94 47.84
C LYS A 121 -4.36 13.52 48.71
N GLU A 122 -3.62 14.51 48.21
CA GLU A 122 -2.58 15.21 48.97
C GLU A 122 -3.16 15.90 50.22
N LYS A 123 -4.36 16.49 50.11
CA LYS A 123 -5.06 17.10 51.25
C LYS A 123 -5.59 16.06 52.24
N GLU A 124 -6.00 14.88 51.78
CA GLU A 124 -6.38 13.77 52.66
C GLU A 124 -5.18 13.27 53.47
N ILE A 125 -4.04 13.07 52.81
CA ILE A 125 -2.77 12.65 53.46
C ILE A 125 -2.30 13.71 54.46
N ALA A 126 -2.35 15.00 54.10
CA ALA A 126 -1.96 16.09 55.00
C ALA A 126 -2.91 16.28 56.20
N LYS A 127 -4.14 15.76 56.12
CA LYS A 127 -5.12 15.75 57.22
C LYS A 127 -5.01 14.51 58.12
N GLN A 128 -4.08 13.60 57.84
CA GLN A 128 -3.79 12.44 58.67
C GLN A 128 -2.50 12.64 59.48
N PRO A 129 -2.46 13.53 60.51
CA PRO A 129 -1.49 13.37 61.56
C PRO A 129 -2.03 12.36 62.58
N GLN A 130 -1.20 11.36 62.90
CA GLN A 130 -1.21 10.63 64.18
C GLN A 130 -2.28 9.52 64.37
N LEU A 131 -2.01 8.33 63.84
CA LEU A 131 -2.43 7.05 64.43
C LEU A 131 -1.38 5.95 64.20
N GLU A 132 -0.08 6.29 64.23
CA GLU A 132 1.01 5.30 64.29
C GLU A 132 2.14 5.82 65.18
N GLU A 133 1.85 6.01 66.46
CA GLU A 133 2.88 6.07 67.49
C GLU A 133 2.33 5.40 68.75
N GLN A 134 3.05 4.38 69.24
CA GLN A 134 2.75 3.41 70.32
C GLN A 134 1.89 2.19 69.93
N ASP A 135 2.54 1.03 69.80
CA ASP A 135 2.62 0.09 70.94
C ASP A 135 3.77 -0.94 70.79
N HIS A 136 4.18 -1.48 71.93
CA HIS A 136 5.42 -2.16 72.27
C HIS A 136 5.54 -3.60 71.73
N GLY A 137 6.80 -4.07 71.67
CA GLY A 137 7.14 -5.41 72.18
C GLY A 137 7.45 -6.50 71.14
N GLN A 138 8.73 -6.89 71.11
CA GLN A 138 9.30 -8.19 70.73
C GLN A 138 8.35 -9.26 70.15
N THR A 139 8.66 -9.77 68.95
CA THR A 139 8.93 -11.22 68.76
C THR A 139 9.55 -11.47 67.38
N SER A 140 10.56 -12.33 67.40
CA SER A 140 11.33 -12.85 66.30
C SER A 140 10.46 -13.53 65.23
N SER A 141 10.81 -13.37 63.94
CA SER A 141 11.12 -14.50 63.05
C SER A 141 11.57 -14.03 61.65
N SER A 142 12.67 -14.65 61.25
CA SER A 142 13.39 -14.63 59.98
C SER A 142 12.54 -14.73 58.71
N THR A 143 12.94 -14.02 57.65
CA THR A 143 13.39 -14.68 56.40
C THR A 143 14.22 -13.69 55.57
N SER A 144 15.47 -14.08 55.36
CA SER A 144 16.47 -13.42 54.54
C SER A 144 16.27 -13.82 53.07
N PHE A 145 16.30 -12.86 52.14
CA PHE A 145 16.42 -13.15 50.72
C PHE A 145 17.80 -12.72 50.21
N PRO A 146 18.48 -13.54 49.39
CA PRO A 146 19.89 -13.38 49.06
C PRO A 146 20.13 -12.30 48.00
N SER A 147 21.08 -11.40 48.28
CA SER A 147 21.72 -10.54 47.28
C SER A 147 22.63 -11.39 46.39
N LEU A 148 22.31 -11.51 45.11
CA LEU A 148 23.23 -12.14 44.15
C LEU A 148 24.19 -11.12 43.54
N ASN A 149 25.44 -11.46 43.76
CA ASN A 149 26.67 -10.75 43.50
C ASN A 149 26.88 -10.53 41.99
N MET A 150 27.19 -9.30 41.60
CA MET A 150 27.56 -8.91 40.24
C MET A 150 28.99 -9.38 39.97
N GLY A 151 29.15 -10.40 39.12
CA GLY A 151 30.44 -10.91 38.72
C GLY A 151 30.37 -11.61 37.37
N GLY A 152 31.02 -11.04 36.36
CA GLY A 152 31.17 -11.63 35.03
C GLY A 152 32.02 -10.75 34.13
N ALA A 153 33.33 -10.99 34.17
CA ALA A 153 34.38 -10.29 33.45
C ALA A 153 34.18 -10.29 31.92
N TYR A 154 34.44 -9.14 31.28
CA TYR A 154 34.72 -9.11 29.85
C TYR A 154 36.23 -9.38 29.66
N GLN A 155 36.56 -10.51 29.04
CA GLN A 155 37.84 -10.71 28.35
C GLN A 155 37.58 -10.59 26.85
N GLY A 156 38.47 -9.86 26.17
CA GLY A 156 38.32 -9.48 24.77
C GLY A 156 38.90 -10.45 23.75
N GLY A 157 38.98 -9.92 22.52
CA GLY A 157 39.45 -10.54 21.28
C GLY A 157 38.26 -10.76 20.34
N GLY A 158 38.17 -10.23 19.12
CA GLY A 158 39.16 -9.68 18.20
C GLY A 158 39.07 -10.43 16.88
N ASN A 159 38.83 -9.70 15.76
CA ASN A 159 38.91 -10.12 14.34
C ASN A 159 37.88 -11.16 13.85
N GLY A 160 37.36 -11.18 12.62
CA GLY A 160 37.57 -10.47 11.35
C GLY A 160 37.02 -11.36 10.20
N GLY A 161 36.53 -10.76 9.11
CA GLY A 161 36.10 -11.41 7.83
C GLY A 161 34.77 -12.19 7.88
N GLU A 162 34.03 -12.49 6.81
CA GLU A 162 33.90 -12.06 5.41
C GLU A 162 32.70 -12.91 4.85
N VAL A 163 31.87 -12.32 3.97
CA VAL A 163 31.14 -12.95 2.83
C VAL A 163 29.92 -13.90 3.03
N GLU A 164 28.91 -13.67 2.17
CA GLU A 164 27.87 -14.56 1.58
C GLU A 164 26.53 -14.93 2.28
N GLU A 165 25.46 -14.46 1.59
CA GLU A 165 24.25 -15.11 1.06
C GLU A 165 23.48 -16.27 1.76
N GLU A 166 22.16 -16.09 1.71
CA GLU A 166 21.04 -17.07 1.72
C GLU A 166 20.44 -17.65 3.03
N THR A 167 19.10 -17.50 3.08
CA THR A 167 18.06 -18.25 3.83
C THR A 167 17.64 -17.73 5.23
N PRO A 168 16.33 -17.46 5.47
CA PRO A 168 15.85 -16.89 6.73
C PRO A 168 15.70 -17.97 7.81
N CYS A 169 16.68 -18.08 8.71
CA CYS A 169 16.47 -18.74 9.99
C CYS A 169 15.79 -17.76 10.97
N GLN A 170 14.54 -18.09 11.28
CA GLN A 170 13.70 -17.53 12.34
C GLN A 170 14.44 -17.56 13.68
N ARG A 171 15.18 -16.48 14.01
CA ARG A 171 15.73 -16.25 15.35
C ARG A 171 14.74 -15.39 16.14
N GLN A 172 14.13 -16.02 17.13
CA GLN A 172 13.47 -15.35 18.23
C GLN A 172 14.49 -14.45 18.94
N THR A 173 14.58 -13.19 18.53
CA THR A 173 15.18 -12.17 19.38
C THR A 173 14.06 -11.62 20.25
N ASN A 174 14.04 -12.07 21.51
CA ASN A 174 13.27 -11.45 22.58
C ASN A 174 13.72 -9.98 22.69
N THR A 175 13.06 -9.13 21.91
CA THR A 175 13.38 -7.71 21.82
C THR A 175 12.33 -7.01 22.67
N ILE A 176 12.70 -6.70 23.92
CA ILE A 176 11.86 -5.96 24.89
C ILE A 176 11.69 -4.48 24.47
N MET A 177 12.25 -4.06 23.33
CA MET A 177 12.16 -2.68 22.86
C MET A 177 11.35 -2.56 21.57
N PRO A 178 10.29 -1.72 21.56
CA PRO A 178 9.46 -1.52 20.38
C PRO A 178 10.21 -0.82 19.22
N PRO A 179 9.78 -1.05 17.96
CA PRO A 179 10.50 -0.65 16.74
C PRO A 179 10.77 0.85 16.57
N TRP A 180 10.02 1.72 17.27
CA TRP A 180 10.19 3.17 17.20
C TRP A 180 11.42 3.70 17.96
N MET A 181 12.02 2.88 18.84
CA MET A 181 13.24 3.25 19.57
C MET A 181 14.54 3.02 18.77
N LEU A 182 14.46 2.38 17.60
CA LEU A 182 15.60 2.23 16.70
C LEU A 182 15.70 3.47 15.80
N ARG A 183 16.27 4.56 16.34
CA ARG A 183 16.73 5.68 15.51
C ARG A 183 18.07 5.30 14.88
N HIS A 184 18.04 4.90 13.61
CA HIS A 184 19.25 4.86 12.80
C HIS A 184 19.78 6.30 12.63
N ILE A 185 20.93 6.57 13.25
CA ILE A 185 21.81 7.69 12.90
C ILE A 185 22.73 7.14 11.82
N ASN A 186 22.43 7.44 10.56
CA ASN A 186 23.43 7.40 9.49
C ASN A 186 23.65 8.84 9.04
N GLY A 187 24.82 9.36 9.38
CA GLY A 187 25.51 10.41 8.63
C GLY A 187 26.49 9.76 7.67
#